data_AF-A0A212DWY7-F1
#
_entry.id   AF-A0A212DWY7-F1
#
_cell.length_a   1.000
_cell.length_b   1.000
_cell.length_c   1.000
_cell.angle_alpha   90.00
_cell.angle_beta   90.00
_cell.angle_gamma   90.00
#
_symmetry.space_group_name_H-M   'P 1'
#
loop_
_entity.id
_entity.type
_entity.pdbx_description
1 polymer ?
#
loop_
_entity_poly.entity_id
_entity_poly.type
_entity_poly.pdbx_seq_one_letter_code
_entity_poly.pdbx_strand_id
1 'polypeptide(L)' 'MDKPKNKTTIDNRTVYYEDNAYNGVIYLRDYLDFSETKVFFEYASSKGRADFEDRSGYDYTLIKNSDGSYTVARR' A
#
# COMPACT_ATOMS: atom_id res chain seq x y z
N MET A 1 15.93 3.96 5.06
CA MET A 1 14.82 3.77 6.02
C MET A 1 14.74 2.29 6.33
N ASP A 2 14.74 1.94 7.61
CA ASP A 2 14.38 0.59 8.01
C ASP A 2 12.91 0.35 7.68
N LYS A 3 12.58 -0.86 7.21
CA LYS A 3 11.21 -1.20 6.84
C LYS A 3 10.37 -1.43 8.09
N PRO A 4 9.06 -1.12 8.05
CA PRO A 4 8.14 -1.53 9.10
C PRO A 4 8.20 -3.04 9.36
N LYS A 5 7.93 -3.43 10.61
CA LYS A 5 7.97 -4.85 11.02
C LYS A 5 6.80 -5.66 10.44
N ASN A 6 5.63 -5.05 10.31
CA ASN A 6 4.46 -5.74 9.77
C ASN A 6 4.56 -5.84 8.26
N LYS A 7 4.16 -6.99 7.74
CA LYS A 7 4.09 -7.25 6.30
C LYS A 7 2.92 -8.16 5.95
N THR A 8 2.45 -8.02 4.73
CA THR A 8 1.47 -8.91 4.11
C THR A 8 1.81 -9.10 2.63
N THR A 9 1.01 -9.91 1.94
CA THR A 9 1.09 -10.08 0.50
C THR A 9 -0.21 -9.60 -0.12
N ILE A 10 -0.13 -8.68 -1.08
CA ILE A 10 -1.27 -8.21 -1.88
C ILE A 10 -0.92 -8.47 -3.34
N ASP A 11 -1.70 -9.31 -4.02
CA ASP A 11 -1.46 -9.71 -5.41
C ASP A 11 0.01 -10.08 -5.68
N ASN A 12 0.53 -11.07 -4.96
CA ASN A 12 1.92 -11.55 -5.05
C ASN A 12 3.02 -10.49 -4.79
N ARG A 13 2.66 -9.32 -4.26
CA ARG A 13 3.61 -8.27 -3.88
C ARG A 13 3.72 -8.20 -2.36
N THR A 14 4.96 -8.15 -1.86
CA THR A 14 5.22 -7.92 -0.44
C THR A 14 4.93 -6.46 -0.10
N VAL A 15 4.06 -6.25 0.88
CA VAL A 15 3.65 -4.93 1.38
C VAL A 15 3.97 -4.81 2.85
N TYR A 16 4.76 -3.81 3.22
CA TYR A 16 5.09 -3.45 4.60
C TYR A 16 4.18 -2.33 5.10
N TYR A 17 3.95 -2.23 6.40
CA TYR A 17 3.13 -1.16 6.99
C TYR A 17 3.37 -1.01 8.49
N GLU A 18 3.10 0.18 9.03
CA GLU A 18 3.05 0.43 10.48
C GLU A 18 1.64 0.15 11.03
N ASP A 19 1.50 -0.02 12.36
CA ASP A 19 0.20 -0.34 12.99
C ASP A 19 -0.89 0.68 12.65
N ASN A 20 -0.53 1.96 12.55
CA ASN A 20 -1.44 3.05 12.20
C ASN A 20 -1.90 3.03 10.73
N ALA A 21 -1.26 2.24 9.87
CA ALA A 21 -1.55 2.11 8.44
C ALA A 21 -2.30 0.80 8.10
N TYR A 22 -2.65 0.00 9.11
CA TYR A 22 -3.34 -1.27 8.93
C TYR A 22 -4.64 -1.13 8.11
N ASN A 23 -5.45 -0.11 8.38
CA ASN A 23 -6.70 0.11 7.64
C ASN A 23 -6.47 0.39 6.16
N GLY A 24 -5.42 1.12 5.79
CA GLY A 24 -5.05 1.35 4.39
C GLY A 24 -4.65 0.05 3.67
N VAL A 25 -3.96 -0.85 4.38
CA VAL A 25 -3.62 -2.18 3.85
C VAL A 25 -4.86 -3.05 3.66
N ILE A 26 -5.77 -3.05 4.64
CA ILE A 26 -7.05 -3.77 4.53
C ILE A 26 -7.87 -3.21 3.36
N TYR A 27 -7.87 -1.89 3.16
CA TYR A 27 -8.56 -1.27 2.04
C TYR A 27 -8.06 -1.80 0.69
N LEU A 28 -6.74 -1.76 0.46
CA LEU A 28 -6.14 -2.28 -0.78
C LEU A 28 -6.31 -3.80 -0.95
N ARG A 29 -6.35 -4.57 0.13
CA ARG A 29 -6.37 -6.04 0.08
C ARG A 29 -7.78 -6.61 -0.05
N ASP A 30 -8.73 -6.06 0.72
CA ASP A 30 -10.01 -6.70 0.99
C ASP A 30 -11.23 -5.89 0.50
N TYR A 31 -11.09 -4.58 0.30
CA TYR A 31 -12.22 -3.72 -0.07
C TYR A 31 -12.28 -3.36 -1.54
N LEU A 32 -11.11 -3.14 -2.16
CA LEU A 32 -11.03 -2.87 -3.59
C LEU A 32 -11.08 -4.17 -4.39
N ASP A 33 -11.61 -4.08 -5.60
CA ASP A 33 -11.45 -5.18 -6.54
C ASP A 33 -9.99 -5.28 -7.01
N PHE A 34 -9.67 -6.42 -7.61
CA PHE A 34 -8.32 -6.70 -8.08
C PHE A 34 -7.81 -5.66 -9.09
N SER A 35 -8.67 -5.22 -10.02
CA SER A 35 -8.31 -4.24 -11.04
C SER A 35 -8.01 -2.87 -10.44
N GLU A 36 -8.80 -2.43 -9.48
CA GLU A 36 -8.62 -1.16 -8.77
C GLU A 36 -7.33 -1.18 -7.96
N THR A 37 -7.10 -2.24 -7.17
CA THR A 37 -5.86 -2.42 -6.42
C THR A 37 -4.64 -2.39 -7.33
N LYS A 38 -4.70 -3.04 -8.49
CA LYS A 38 -3.62 -3.07 -9.48
C LYS A 38 -3.21 -1.68 -9.96
N VAL A 39 -4.17 -0.76 -10.15
CA VAL A 39 -3.90 0.62 -10.57
C VAL A 39 -2.97 1.33 -9.59
N PHE A 40 -3.19 1.18 -8.27
CA PHE A 40 -2.32 1.80 -7.26
C PHE A 40 -0.90 1.24 -7.31
N PHE A 41 -0.74 -0.08 -7.47
CA PHE A 41 0.57 -0.69 -7.57
C PHE A 41 1.31 -0.31 -8.85
N GLU A 42 0.62 -0.23 -9.99
CA GLU A 42 1.22 0.20 -11.26
C GLU A 42 1.62 1.67 -11.23
N TYR A 43 0.76 2.53 -10.66
CA TYR A 43 1.08 3.93 -10.48
C TYR A 43 2.28 4.10 -9.55
N ALA A 44 2.30 3.44 -8.38
CA ALA A 44 3.42 3.48 -7.45
C ALA A 44 4.71 2.90 -8.08
N SER A 45 4.61 1.84 -8.88
CA SER A 45 5.76 1.27 -9.59
C SER A 45 6.37 2.27 -10.60
N SER A 46 5.52 3.03 -11.31
CA SER A 46 5.99 3.99 -12.32
C SER A 46 6.40 5.36 -11.75
N LYS A 47 5.78 5.82 -10.66
CA LYS A 47 5.99 7.15 -10.06
C LYS A 47 6.76 7.13 -8.73
N GLY A 48 7.05 5.94 -8.20
CA GLY A 48 7.64 5.75 -6.88
C GLY A 48 6.63 5.76 -5.73
N ARG A 49 5.43 6.34 -5.92
CA ARG A 49 4.36 6.33 -4.92
C ARG A 49 2.97 6.52 -5.54
N ALA A 50 1.93 6.11 -4.83
CA ALA A 50 0.53 6.38 -5.11
C ALA A 50 -0.18 6.81 -3.82
N ASP A 51 -0.91 7.92 -3.87
CA ASP A 51 -1.72 8.40 -2.74
C ASP A 51 -3.15 7.87 -2.88
N PHE A 52 -3.79 7.50 -1.77
CA PHE A 52 -5.16 6.99 -1.75
C PHE A 52 -5.87 7.25 -0.41
N GLU A 53 -7.20 7.24 -0.44
CA GLU A 53 -8.08 7.42 0.71
C GLU A 53 -8.81 6.10 0.99
N ASP A 54 -9.00 5.73 2.27
CA ASP A 54 -9.89 4.62 2.61
C ASP A 54 -11.36 5.07 2.70
N ARG A 55 -12.27 4.10 2.87
CA ARG A 55 -13.72 4.36 3.04
C ARG A 55 -14.10 5.24 4.25
N SER A 56 -13.17 5.51 5.16
CA SER A 56 -13.40 6.32 6.37
C SER A 56 -12.83 7.73 6.23
N GLY A 57 -12.27 8.09 5.07
CA GLY A 57 -11.66 9.39 4.85
C GLY A 57 -10.23 9.52 5.34
N TYR A 58 -9.53 8.42 5.61
CA TYR A 58 -8.13 8.48 6.00
C TYR A 58 -7.20 8.41 4.80
N ASP A 59 -6.19 9.26 4.80
CA ASP A 59 -5.19 9.36 3.75
C ASP A 59 -3.99 8.42 3.99
N TYR A 60 -3.58 7.75 2.92
CA TYR A 60 -2.42 6.87 2.90
C TYR A 60 -1.58 7.09 1.64
N THR A 61 -0.34 6.62 1.70
CA THR A 61 0.56 6.53 0.56
C THR A 61 1.09 5.11 0.43
N LEU A 62 0.97 4.54 -0.76
CA LEU A 62 1.66 3.32 -1.17
C LEU A 62 2.97 3.71 -1.85
N ILE A 63 4.10 3.31 -1.27
CA ILE A 63 5.45 3.67 -1.72
C ILE A 63 6.13 2.44 -2.32
N LYS A 64 6.75 2.60 -3.49
CA LYS A 64 7.58 1.57 -4.11
C LYS A 64 8.98 1.60 -3.49
N ASN A 65 9.41 0.48 -2.90
CA ASN A 65 10.76 0.32 -2.37
C ASN A 65 11.74 -0.09 -3.48
N SER A 66 13.04 0.16 -3.29
CA SER A 66 14.10 -0.19 -4.25
C SER A 66 14.27 -1.69 -4.50
N ASP A 67 13.82 -2.54 -3.58
CA ASP A 67 14.00 -4.00 -3.61
C ASP A 67 12.84 -4.78 -4.24
N GLY A 68 11.87 -4.10 -4.86
CA GLY A 68 10.69 -4.78 -5.41
C GLY A 68 9.45 -4.73 -4.49
N SER A 69 9.62 -4.55 -3.19
CA SER A 69 8.50 -4.46 -2.24
C SER A 69 7.80 -3.09 -2.24
N TYR A 70 6.73 -2.98 -1.44
CA TYR A 70 5.98 -1.75 -1.23
C TYR A 70 5.79 -1.46 0.26
N THR A 71 5.53 -0.20 0.60
CA THR A 71 5.21 0.23 1.97
C THR A 71 3.94 1.07 1.96
N VAL A 72 2.96 0.74 2.78
CA VAL A 72 1.82 1.62 3.06
C VAL A 72 2.12 2.43 4.32
N ALA A 73 2.04 3.74 4.20
CA ALA A 73 2.19 4.68 5.29
C ALA A 73 0.94 5.54 5.41
N ARG A 74 0.52 5.83 6.65
CA ARG A 74 -0.54 6.80 6.92
C ARG A 74 0.02 8.22 6.85
N ARG A 75 -0.78 9.16 6.35
CA ARG A 75 -0.43 10.58 6.27
C ARG A 75 -0.96 11.39 7.46
#